data_AF-A0A379JX49-F1
#
_entry.id   AF-A0A379JX49-F1
#
_cell.length_a   1.000
_cell.length_b   1.000
_cell.length_c   1.000
_cell.angle_alpha   90.00
_cell.angle_beta   90.00
_cell.angle_gamma   90.00
#
_symmetry.space_group_name_H-M   'P 1'
#
loop_
_entity.id
_entity.type
_entity.pdbx_description
1 polymer ?
#
loop_
_entity_poly.entity_id
_entity_poly.type
_entity_poly.pdbx_seq_one_letter_code
_entity_poly.pdbx_strand_id
1 'polypeptide(L)' 'MTPDSAEVSAASVTWMNAEPDTLMERVLAPANLKRAYQRVVSNKGAPGADGMTVADLAGYVKQYWPILKVRLLAGEYHG' A
#
# COMPACT_ATOMS: atom_id res chain seq x y z
N MET A 1 -13.84 40.28 -12.84
CA MET A 1 -13.68 39.30 -11.75
C MET A 1 -14.27 37.99 -12.24
N THR A 2 -13.50 37.19 -12.97
CA THR A 2 -13.92 35.83 -13.37
C THR A 2 -13.59 34.90 -12.20
N PRO A 3 -14.51 34.03 -11.74
CA PRO A 3 -14.14 33.02 -10.77
C PRO A 3 -13.37 31.94 -11.53
N ASP A 4 -12.08 31.82 -11.22
CA ASP A 4 -11.26 30.67 -11.54
C ASP A 4 -11.82 29.48 -10.75
N SER A 5 -12.78 28.77 -11.36
CA SER A 5 -13.27 27.50 -10.82
C SER A 5 -12.24 26.44 -11.13
N ALA A 6 -11.40 26.18 -10.13
CA ALA A 6 -10.45 25.09 -10.11
C ALA A 6 -11.11 23.78 -10.57
N GLU A 7 -10.59 23.21 -11.65
CA GLU A 7 -10.93 21.87 -12.12
C GLU A 7 -10.42 20.85 -11.10
N VAL A 8 -11.27 20.47 -10.14
CA VAL A 8 -10.98 19.37 -9.24
C VAL A 8 -11.07 18.08 -10.07
N SER A 9 -9.91 17.50 -10.39
CA SER A 9 -9.81 16.26 -11.15
C SER A 9 -10.68 15.16 -10.54
N ALA A 10 -11.41 14.42 -11.38
CA ALA A 10 -12.28 13.31 -10.97
C ALA A 10 -11.57 12.26 -10.09
N ALA A 11 -10.24 12.14 -10.24
CA ALA A 11 -9.41 11.35 -9.34
C ALA A 11 -9.55 11.80 -7.88
N SER A 12 -9.40 13.10 -7.56
CA SER A 12 -9.49 13.64 -6.18
C SER A 12 -10.84 13.37 -5.52
N VAL A 13 -11.93 13.50 -6.27
CA VAL A 13 -13.29 13.22 -5.78
C VAL A 13 -13.48 11.72 -5.48
N THR A 14 -12.82 10.85 -6.23
CA THR A 14 -12.87 9.39 -6.05
C THR A 14 -12.08 8.93 -4.82
N TRP A 15 -11.02 9.64 -4.41
CA TRP A 15 -10.26 9.32 -3.19
C TRP A 15 -10.98 9.75 -1.91
N MET A 16 -11.75 10.84 -1.95
CA MET A 16 -12.50 11.36 -0.78
C MET A 16 -13.75 10.54 -0.43
N ASN A 17 -14.26 9.72 -1.35
CA ASN A 17 -15.48 8.92 -1.17
C ASN A 17 -15.21 7.40 -1.13
N ALA A 18 -13.94 6.98 -1.07
CA ALA A 18 -13.62 5.56 -0.91
C ALA A 18 -13.84 5.18 0.55
N GLU A 19 -14.88 4.39 0.83
CA GLU A 19 -15.05 3.74 2.13
C GLU A 19 -13.72 3.05 2.54
N PRO A 20 -13.29 3.13 3.81
CA PRO A 20 -11.96 2.69 4.24
C PRO A 20 -11.64 1.24 3.85
N ASP A 21 -12.64 0.36 3.87
CA ASP A 21 -12.51 -1.03 3.45
C ASP A 21 -12.13 -1.15 1.96
N THR A 22 -12.71 -0.31 1.11
CA THR A 22 -12.38 -0.26 -0.33
C THR A 22 -10.99 0.31 -0.60
N LEU A 23 -10.48 1.16 0.29
CA LEU A 23 -9.13 1.71 0.17
C LEU A 23 -8.09 0.65 0.54
N MET A 24 -8.33 -0.12 1.61
CA MET A 24 -7.41 -1.19 1.99
C MET A 24 -7.37 -2.30 0.94
N GLU A 25 -8.49 -2.66 0.35
CA GLU A 25 -8.54 -3.59 -0.79
C GLU A 25 -7.70 -3.10 -1.98
N ARG A 26 -7.75 -1.80 -2.30
CA ARG A 26 -6.92 -1.18 -3.35
C ARG A 26 -5.44 -1.20 -3.00
N VAL A 27 -5.08 -0.95 -1.74
CA VAL A 27 -3.70 -1.06 -1.25
C VAL A 27 -3.17 -2.49 -1.43
N LEU A 28 -3.99 -3.49 -1.13
CA LEU A 28 -3.65 -4.91 -1.23
C LEU A 28 -3.84 -5.49 -2.64
N ALA A 29 -4.20 -4.67 -3.64
CA ALA A 29 -4.34 -5.13 -5.01
C ALA A 29 -2.99 -5.65 -5.55
N PRO A 30 -2.96 -6.79 -6.28
CA PRO A 30 -1.71 -7.41 -6.75
C PRO A 30 -0.81 -6.45 -7.55
N ALA A 31 -1.41 -5.60 -8.39
CA ALA A 31 -0.67 -4.60 -9.16
C ALA A 31 -0.03 -3.51 -8.28
N ASN A 32 -0.69 -3.14 -7.18
CA ASN A 32 -0.14 -2.17 -6.23
C ASN A 32 1.02 -2.78 -5.44
N LEU A 33 0.83 -3.98 -4.90
CA LEU A 33 1.87 -4.70 -4.14
C LEU A 33 3.13 -4.95 -4.98
N LYS A 34 2.97 -5.31 -6.26
CA LYS A 34 4.12 -5.49 -7.17
C LYS A 34 4.91 -4.19 -7.34
N ARG A 35 4.22 -3.06 -7.55
CA ARG A 35 4.87 -1.74 -7.65
C ARG A 35 5.55 -1.34 -6.34
N ALA A 36 4.89 -1.56 -5.21
CA ALA A 36 5.45 -1.28 -3.89
C ALA A 36 6.73 -2.09 -3.64
N TYR A 37 6.70 -3.40 -3.92
CA TYR A 37 7.86 -4.27 -3.79
C TYR A 37 9.03 -3.80 -4.67
N GLN A 38 8.77 -3.49 -5.94
CA GLN A 38 9.80 -2.97 -6.85
C GLN A 38 10.45 -1.69 -6.32
N ARG A 39 9.64 -0.78 -5.77
CA ARG A 39 10.14 0.46 -5.19
C ARG A 39 11.02 0.21 -3.97
N VAL A 40 10.62 -0.67 -3.06
CA VAL A 40 11.42 -1.07 -1.89
C VAL A 40 12.76 -1.65 -2.33
N VAL A 41 12.75 -2.55 -3.33
CA VAL A 41 13.98 -3.13 -3.87
C VAL A 41 14.91 -2.08 -4.47
N SER A 42 14.36 -1.13 -5.23
CA SER A 42 15.14 -0.05 -5.84
C SER A 42 15.71 0.94 -4.82
N ASN A 43 15.07 1.13 -3.68
CA ASN A 43 15.51 2.08 -2.66
C ASN A 43 16.79 1.62 -1.93
N LYS A 44 17.10 0.31 -1.92
CA LYS A 44 18.33 -0.26 -1.32
C LYS A 44 18.62 0.23 0.11
N GLY A 45 17.56 0.47 0.89
CA GLY A 45 17.69 0.95 2.27
C GLY A 45 18.34 -0.08 3.20
N ALA A 46 18.88 0.40 4.32
CA ALA A 46 19.32 -0.47 5.40
C ALA A 46 18.11 -1.22 6.01
N PRO A 47 18.31 -2.44 6.54
CA PRO A 47 17.28 -3.17 7.26
C PRO A 47 16.66 -2.38 8.42
N GLY A 48 15.40 -2.66 8.73
CA GLY A 48 14.71 -2.10 9.88
C GLY A 48 15.15 -2.72 11.21
N ALA A 49 14.40 -2.44 12.28
CA ALA A 49 14.64 -3.01 13.60
C ALA A 49 14.52 -4.54 13.65
N ASP A 50 13.80 -5.14 12.70
CA ASP A 50 13.67 -6.58 12.50
C ASP A 50 14.89 -7.23 11.82
N GLY A 51 15.85 -6.42 11.35
CA GLY A 51 17.03 -6.90 10.62
C GLY A 51 16.73 -7.49 9.24
N MET A 52 15.51 -7.34 8.73
CA MET A 52 15.04 -8.01 7.52
C MET A 52 15.57 -7.32 6.27
N THR A 53 16.24 -8.07 5.39
CA THR A 53 16.75 -7.52 4.15
C THR A 53 15.69 -7.51 3.05
N VAL A 54 15.93 -6.72 2.00
CA VAL A 54 15.11 -6.74 0.79
C VAL A 54 15.07 -8.13 0.14
N ALA A 55 16.14 -8.92 0.26
CA ALA A 55 16.19 -10.28 -0.28
C ALA A 55 15.25 -11.22 0.50
N ASP A 56 15.13 -11.02 1.82
CA ASP A 56 14.24 -11.81 2.69
C ASP A 56 12.77 -11.43 2.51
N LEU A 57 12.49 -10.19 2.07
CA LEU A 57 11.15 -9.63 1.91
C LEU A 57 10.22 -10.45 1.04
N ALA A 58 10.68 -10.90 -0.13
CA ALA A 58 9.83 -11.70 -1.01
C ALA A 58 9.45 -13.04 -0.38
N GLY A 59 10.40 -13.69 0.31
CA GLY A 59 10.18 -14.97 0.98
C GLY A 59 9.19 -14.83 2.13
N TYR A 60 9.41 -13.84 3.00
CA TYR A 60 8.53 -13.56 4.14
C TYR A 60 7.10 -13.25 3.70
N VAL A 61 6.92 -12.32 2.75
CA VAL A 61 5.59 -11.97 2.26
C VAL A 61 4.91 -13.19 1.67
N LYS A 62 5.60 -14.00 0.85
CA LYS A 62 5.02 -15.20 0.26
C LYS A 62 4.58 -16.23 1.31
N GLN A 63 5.39 -16.42 2.36
CA GLN A 63 5.11 -17.37 3.43
C GLN A 63 3.89 -16.93 4.26
N TYR A 64 3.80 -15.65 4.60
CA TYR A 64 2.81 -15.15 5.55
C TYR A 64 1.63 -14.42 4.90
N TRP A 65 1.59 -14.31 3.57
CA TRP A 65 0.58 -13.54 2.84
C TRP A 65 -0.87 -13.81 3.25
N PRO A 66 -1.33 -15.07 3.40
CA PRO A 66 -2.72 -15.33 3.77
C PRO A 66 -3.08 -14.69 5.12
N ILE A 67 -2.17 -14.73 6.09
CA ILE A 67 -2.38 -14.19 7.44
C ILE A 67 -2.26 -12.67 7.43
N LEU A 68 -1.23 -12.13 6.78
CA LEU A 68 -1.02 -10.69 6.66
C LEU A 68 -2.22 -10.01 6.00
N LYS A 69 -2.74 -10.56 4.91
CA LYS A 69 -3.89 -10.00 4.19
C LYS A 69 -5.12 -9.91 5.08
N VAL A 70 -5.44 -10.96 5.85
CA VAL A 70 -6.60 -10.98 6.74
C VAL A 70 -6.44 -9.93 7.85
N ARG A 71 -5.29 -9.88 8.51
CA ARG A 71 -5.04 -8.91 9.59
C ARG A 71 -5.03 -7.47 9.09
N LEU A 72 -4.52 -7.24 7.89
CA LEU A 72 -4.52 -5.94 7.25
C LEU A 72 -5.94 -5.46 6.90
N LEU A 73 -6.80 -6.33 6.37
CA LEU A 73 -8.21 -6.02 6.10
C LEU A 73 -9.02 -5.84 7.38
N ALA A 74 -8.70 -6.57 8.45
CA ALA A 74 -9.35 -6.43 9.74
C ALA A 74 -8.86 -5.22 10.57
N GLY A 75 -7.82 -4.52 10.12
CA GLY A 75 -7.19 -3.44 10.89
C GLY A 75 -6.41 -3.92 12.13
N GLU A 76 -6.03 -5.19 12.18
CA GLU A 76 -5.36 -5.84 13.32
C GLU A 76 -3.84 -5.98 13.15
N TYR A 77 -3.29 -5.46 12.05
CA TYR A 77 -1.86 -5.45 11.80
C TYR A 77 -1.20 -4.23 12.46
N HIS A 78 -0.18 -4.48 13.27
CA HIS A 78 0.59 -3.47 14.00
C HIS A 78 2.08 -3.75 13.79
N GLY A 79 2.86 -2.69 13.56
CA GLY A 79 4.31 -2.75 13.35
C GLY A 79 5.11 -2.33 14.57
#